data_AF-M3C6W0-F1
#
_entry.id   AF-M3C6W0-F1
#
_cell.length_a   1.000
_cell.length_b   1.000
_cell.length_c   1.000
_cell.angle_alpha   90.00
_cell.angle_beta   90.00
_cell.angle_gamma   90.00
#
_symmetry.space_group_name_H-M   'P 1'
#
loop_
_entity.id
_entity.type
_entity.pdbx_description
1 polymer ?
#
loop_
_entity_poly.entity_id
_entity_poly.type
_entity_poly.pdbx_seq_one_letter_code
_entity_poly.pdbx_strand_id
1 'polypeptide(L)'
;MIIAVAGMAGTLGGSLLTQRRAERARRREIRLVRAHDEERENLALRRTCYTELNRDARQFTTALNRHLHILRERGTADDTDKAALDEAKAAFRDRYSEAQMIAPEHVLGPAQTVNRALSDVYGQVKRLERDEPEAGETLDSASRAQHAVWDLLRTLRTAMRRDLGVSSGED
;
A
#
# COMPACT_ATOMS: atom_id res chain seq x y z
N MET A 1 4.32 45.42 -62.81
CA MET A 1 3.56 44.36 -62.10
C MET A 1 4.48 43.61 -61.12
N ILE A 2 4.75 44.14 -59.92
CA ILE A 2 5.60 43.45 -58.90
C ILE A 2 4.92 43.41 -57.51
N ILE A 3 3.74 44.02 -57.32
CA ILE A 3 3.09 44.10 -56.00
C ILE A 3 2.27 42.83 -55.65
N ALA A 4 1.98 41.95 -56.62
CA ALA A 4 1.13 40.78 -56.39
C ALA A 4 1.83 39.57 -55.73
N VAL A 5 3.16 39.47 -55.79
CA VAL A 5 3.89 38.27 -55.31
C VAL A 5 4.28 38.38 -53.82
N ALA A 6 4.48 39.59 -53.31
CA ALA A 6 4.81 39.81 -51.89
C ALA A 6 3.65 39.48 -50.94
N GLY A 7 2.39 39.63 -51.39
CA GLY A 7 1.20 39.37 -50.57
C GLY A 7 0.91 37.89 -50.31
N MET A 8 1.22 37.01 -51.27
CA MET A 8 0.96 35.56 -51.14
C MET A 8 2.04 34.82 -50.35
N ALA A 9 3.29 35.32 -50.34
CA ALA A 9 4.35 34.78 -49.48
C ALA A 9 4.07 35.05 -47.99
N GLY A 10 3.47 36.21 -47.65
CA GLY A 10 3.12 36.58 -46.28
C GLY A 10 1.98 35.73 -45.68
N THR A 11 0.98 35.35 -46.47
CA THR A 11 -0.17 34.55 -46.00
C THR A 11 0.16 33.07 -45.84
N LEU A 12 0.95 32.48 -46.75
CA LEU A 12 1.42 31.09 -46.62
C LEU A 12 2.46 30.92 -45.49
N GLY A 13 3.35 31.91 -45.31
CA GLY A 13 4.29 31.93 -44.19
C GLY A 13 3.61 32.12 -42.83
N GLY A 14 2.62 33.02 -42.76
CA GLY A 14 1.82 33.28 -41.56
C GLY A 14 0.94 32.10 -41.14
N SER A 15 0.32 31.39 -42.10
CA SER A 15 -0.52 30.23 -41.81
C SER A 15 0.30 29.05 -41.25
N LEU A 16 1.46 28.75 -41.82
CA LEU A 16 2.35 27.68 -41.36
C LEU A 16 2.95 27.97 -39.96
N LEU A 17 3.29 29.22 -39.66
CA LEU A 17 3.73 29.62 -38.32
C LEU A 17 2.62 29.51 -37.28
N THR A 18 1.39 29.88 -37.65
CA THR A 18 0.21 29.75 -36.80
C THR A 18 -0.16 28.28 -36.58
N GLN A 19 -0.09 27.46 -37.62
CA GLN A 19 -0.35 26.01 -37.57
C GLN A 19 0.68 25.29 -36.67
N ARG A 20 1.97 25.60 -36.79
CA ARG A 20 3.01 25.04 -35.90
C ARG A 20 2.83 25.48 -34.44
N ARG A 21 2.36 26.71 -34.19
CA ARG A 21 2.04 27.17 -32.82
C ARG A 21 0.82 26.44 -32.26
N ALA A 22 -0.24 26.28 -33.05
CA ALA A 22 -1.44 25.54 -32.67
C ALA A 22 -1.12 24.06 -32.38
N GLU A 23 -0.30 23.41 -33.20
CA GLU A 23 0.16 22.02 -32.94
C GLU A 23 0.98 21.90 -31.66
N ARG A 24 1.88 22.86 -31.37
CA ARG A 24 2.66 22.87 -30.12
C ARG A 24 1.77 23.10 -28.89
N ALA A 25 0.79 23.99 -28.99
CA ALA A 25 -0.19 24.22 -27.92
C ALA A 25 -1.02 22.95 -27.67
N ARG A 26 -1.55 22.33 -28.72
CA ARG A 26 -2.31 21.07 -28.64
C ARG A 26 -1.50 19.92 -28.04
N ARG A 27 -0.21 19.78 -28.41
CA ARG A 27 0.70 18.78 -27.81
C ARG A 27 0.99 19.05 -26.34
N ARG A 28 1.02 20.31 -25.91
CA ARG A 28 1.17 20.66 -24.48
C ARG A 28 -0.09 20.32 -23.70
N GLU A 29 -1.24 20.68 -24.23
CA GLU A 29 -2.55 20.36 -23.64
C GLU A 29 -2.74 18.84 -23.47
N ILE A 30 -2.49 18.05 -24.52
CA ILE A 30 -2.55 16.58 -24.44
C ILE A 30 -1.61 16.03 -23.37
N ARG A 31 -0.40 16.59 -23.23
CA ARG A 31 0.55 16.15 -22.19
C ARG A 31 0.09 16.49 -20.79
N LEU A 32 -0.48 17.67 -20.58
CA LEU A 32 -1.02 18.07 -19.29
C LEU A 32 -2.19 17.18 -18.87
N VAL A 33 -3.11 16.89 -19.80
CA VAL A 33 -4.24 15.98 -19.55
C VAL A 33 -3.72 14.59 -19.20
N ARG A 34 -2.79 14.03 -19.98
CA ARG A 34 -2.21 12.70 -19.69
C ARG A 34 -1.49 12.63 -18.35
N ALA A 35 -0.68 13.64 -18.01
CA ALA A 35 0.02 13.67 -16.73
C ALA A 35 -0.96 13.70 -15.55
N HIS A 36 -2.04 14.47 -15.68
CA HIS A 36 -3.09 14.53 -14.67
C HIS A 36 -3.86 13.20 -14.55
N ASP A 37 -4.13 12.53 -15.67
CA ASP A 37 -4.77 11.22 -15.67
C ASP A 37 -3.87 10.15 -15.03
N GLU A 38 -2.57 10.12 -15.38
CA GLU A 38 -1.57 9.24 -14.76
C GLU A 38 -1.45 9.46 -13.24
N GLU A 39 -1.47 10.71 -12.78
CA GLU A 39 -1.43 11.04 -11.36
C GLU A 39 -2.68 10.54 -10.63
N ARG A 40 -3.86 10.71 -11.23
CA ARG A 40 -5.13 10.22 -10.67
C ARG A 40 -5.18 8.69 -10.62
N GLU A 41 -4.73 8.02 -11.67
CA GLU A 41 -4.65 6.55 -11.71
C GLU A 41 -3.66 6.04 -10.66
N ASN A 42 -2.49 6.67 -10.51
CA ASN A 42 -1.53 6.31 -9.48
C ASN A 42 -2.10 6.48 -8.07
N LEU A 43 -2.79 7.58 -7.81
CA LEU A 43 -3.44 7.82 -6.51
C LEU A 43 -4.56 6.80 -6.24
N ALA A 44 -5.35 6.45 -7.25
CA ALA A 44 -6.40 5.43 -7.12
C ALA A 44 -5.80 4.05 -6.82
N LEU A 45 -4.74 3.66 -7.53
CA LEU A 45 -4.01 2.42 -7.30
C LEU A 45 -3.46 2.35 -5.87
N ARG A 46 -2.82 3.41 -5.39
CA ARG A 46 -2.32 3.50 -4.00
C ARG A 46 -3.45 3.41 -2.98
N ARG A 47 -4.58 4.10 -3.20
CA ARG A 47 -5.74 4.02 -2.29
C ARG A 47 -6.25 2.60 -2.13
N THR A 48 -6.40 1.87 -3.23
CA THR A 48 -6.83 0.47 -3.21
C THR A 48 -5.80 -0.38 -2.47
N CYS A 49 -4.53 -0.31 -2.89
CA CYS A 49 -3.43 -1.05 -2.27
C CYS A 49 -3.35 -0.82 -0.75
N TYR A 50 -3.43 0.42 -0.29
CA TYR A 50 -3.35 0.75 1.14
C TYR A 50 -4.56 0.27 1.93
N THR A 51 -5.75 0.32 1.33
CA THR A 51 -6.99 -0.16 1.97
C THR A 51 -6.90 -1.65 2.22
N GLU A 52 -6.48 -2.41 1.21
CA GLU A 52 -6.35 -3.85 1.27
C GLU A 52 -5.21 -4.28 2.22
N LEU A 53 -4.04 -3.66 2.11
CA LEU A 53 -2.92 -3.95 3.01
C LEU A 53 -3.31 -3.70 4.48
N ASN A 54 -3.99 -2.59 4.78
CA ASN A 54 -4.41 -2.28 6.15
C ASN A 54 -5.48 -3.25 6.66
N ARG A 55 -6.45 -3.62 5.80
CA ARG A 55 -7.47 -4.62 6.11
C ARG A 55 -6.83 -5.95 6.48
N ASP A 56 -5.95 -6.47 5.62
CA ASP A 56 -5.43 -7.84 5.78
C ASP A 56 -4.41 -7.91 6.92
N ALA A 57 -3.64 -6.85 7.16
CA ALA A 57 -2.79 -6.74 8.35
C ALA A 57 -3.61 -6.81 9.65
N ARG A 58 -4.77 -6.14 9.69
CA ARG A 58 -5.71 -6.21 10.84
C ARG A 58 -6.35 -7.58 10.95
N GLN A 59 -6.76 -8.19 9.85
CA GLN A 59 -7.34 -9.53 9.85
C GLN A 59 -6.33 -10.56 10.38
N PHE A 60 -5.06 -10.49 9.95
CA PHE A 60 -4.01 -11.36 10.46
C PHE A 60 -3.74 -11.13 11.96
N THR A 61 -3.72 -9.86 12.40
CA THR A 61 -3.60 -9.51 13.82
C THR A 61 -4.74 -10.10 14.66
N THR A 62 -5.98 -10.03 14.17
CA THR A 62 -7.17 -10.61 14.81
C THR A 62 -7.11 -12.14 14.82
N ALA A 63 -6.67 -12.77 13.72
CA ALA A 63 -6.51 -14.22 13.65
C ALA A 63 -5.48 -14.72 14.67
N LEU A 64 -4.35 -14.02 14.82
CA LEU A 64 -3.35 -14.32 15.85
C LEU A 64 -3.94 -14.21 17.26
N ASN A 65 -4.69 -13.15 17.55
CA ASN A 65 -5.33 -12.96 18.85
C ASN A 65 -6.32 -14.09 19.17
N ARG A 66 -7.17 -14.46 18.19
CA ARG A 66 -8.11 -15.57 18.31
C ARG A 66 -7.39 -16.90 18.56
N HIS A 67 -6.33 -17.18 17.80
CA HIS A 67 -5.57 -18.43 17.94
C HIS A 67 -4.90 -18.55 19.31
N LEU A 68 -4.30 -17.45 19.80
CA LEU A 68 -3.73 -17.38 21.15
C LEU A 68 -4.78 -17.62 22.23
N HIS A 69 -5.99 -17.09 22.05
CA HIS A 69 -7.10 -17.32 22.97
C HIS A 69 -7.51 -18.80 23.00
N ILE A 70 -7.62 -19.44 21.83
CA ILE A 70 -7.93 -20.87 21.71
C ILE A 70 -6.87 -21.73 22.39
N LEU A 71 -5.58 -21.46 22.15
CA LEU A 71 -4.48 -22.17 22.81
C LEU A 71 -4.54 -22.01 24.33
N ARG A 72 -4.93 -20.83 24.83
CA ARG A 72 -5.06 -20.58 26.27
C ARG A 72 -6.23 -21.32 26.91
N GLU A 73 -7.39 -21.36 26.25
CA GLU A 73 -8.60 -21.98 26.81
C GLU A 73 -8.63 -23.50 26.65
N ARG A 74 -8.16 -24.00 25.49
CA ARG A 74 -8.29 -25.41 25.10
C ARG A 74 -6.98 -26.17 25.12
N GLY A 75 -5.84 -25.48 25.23
CA GLY A 75 -4.50 -26.07 25.14
C GLY A 75 -4.08 -26.44 23.71
N THR A 76 -5.02 -26.58 22.78
CA THR A 76 -4.76 -26.93 21.37
C THR A 76 -5.77 -26.28 20.44
N ALA A 77 -5.34 -25.96 19.22
CA ALA A 77 -6.21 -25.51 18.14
C ALA A 77 -6.54 -26.69 17.23
N ASP A 78 -7.76 -26.73 16.69
CA ASP A 78 -8.11 -27.71 15.67
C ASP A 78 -7.60 -27.28 14.28
N ASP A 79 -7.76 -28.15 13.29
CA ASP A 79 -7.25 -27.88 11.93
C ASP A 79 -7.98 -26.72 11.25
N THR A 80 -9.23 -26.43 11.63
CA THR A 80 -9.99 -25.30 11.09
C THR A 80 -9.44 -23.98 11.62
N ASP A 81 -9.18 -23.92 12.93
CA ASP A 81 -8.60 -22.73 13.57
C ASP A 81 -7.18 -22.47 13.04
N LYS A 82 -6.36 -23.52 12.86
CA LYS A 82 -5.03 -23.43 12.23
C LYS A 82 -5.11 -22.93 10.79
N ALA A 83 -6.00 -23.49 9.98
CA ALA A 83 -6.18 -23.08 8.59
C ALA A 83 -6.60 -21.62 8.47
N ALA A 84 -7.50 -21.15 9.34
CA ALA A 84 -7.93 -19.75 9.35
C ALA A 84 -6.77 -18.78 9.67
N LEU A 85 -5.86 -19.16 10.58
CA LEU A 85 -4.66 -18.37 10.85
C LEU A 85 -3.70 -18.34 9.65
N ASP A 86 -3.46 -19.51 9.04
CA ASP A 86 -2.56 -19.64 7.89
C ASP A 86 -3.11 -18.91 6.65
N GLU A 87 -4.42 -18.93 6.43
CA GLU A 87 -5.10 -18.17 5.38
C GLU A 87 -4.93 -16.65 5.58
N ALA A 88 -5.15 -16.16 6.80
CA ALA A 88 -4.98 -14.73 7.10
C ALA A 88 -3.52 -14.27 6.89
N LYS A 89 -2.55 -15.12 7.25
CA LYS A 89 -1.13 -14.87 6.96
C LYS A 89 -0.86 -14.84 5.46
N ALA A 90 -1.40 -15.78 4.70
CA ALA A 90 -1.21 -15.87 3.26
C ALA A 90 -1.79 -14.64 2.54
N ALA A 91 -3.01 -14.23 2.89
CA ALA A 91 -3.66 -13.03 2.35
C ALA A 91 -2.81 -11.78 2.62
N PHE A 92 -2.38 -11.57 3.87
CA PHE A 92 -1.51 -10.45 4.21
C PHE A 92 -0.19 -10.46 3.45
N ARG A 93 0.47 -11.62 3.32
CA ARG A 93 1.73 -11.77 2.55
C ARG A 93 1.55 -11.37 1.08
N ASP A 94 0.44 -11.77 0.46
CA ASP A 94 0.14 -11.44 -0.93
C ASP A 94 -0.10 -9.93 -1.09
N ARG A 95 -0.90 -9.31 -0.21
CA ARG A 95 -1.08 -7.84 -0.21
C ARG A 95 0.21 -7.07 0.08
N TYR A 96 1.06 -7.57 0.98
CA TYR A 96 2.34 -6.93 1.26
C TYR A 96 3.26 -6.97 0.04
N SER A 97 3.30 -8.09 -0.68
CA SER A 97 4.10 -8.23 -1.91
C SER A 97 3.61 -7.27 -3.01
N GLU A 98 2.30 -7.10 -3.14
CA GLU A 98 1.71 -6.11 -4.05
C GLU A 98 2.07 -4.67 -3.64
N ALA A 99 2.02 -4.37 -2.33
CA ALA A 99 2.40 -3.07 -1.81
C ALA A 99 3.87 -2.72 -2.07
N GLN A 100 4.78 -3.69 -2.10
CA GLN A 100 6.20 -3.46 -2.47
C GLN A 100 6.37 -2.91 -3.89
N MET A 101 5.41 -3.17 -4.78
CA MET A 101 5.45 -2.69 -6.16
C MET A 101 4.81 -1.30 -6.35
N ILE A 102 3.98 -0.87 -5.40
CA ILE A 102 3.10 0.30 -5.55
C ILE A 102 3.46 1.42 -4.56
N ALA A 103 3.75 1.05 -3.32
CA ALA A 103 3.93 2.00 -2.23
C ALA A 103 5.32 2.66 -2.29
N PRO A 104 5.42 3.95 -1.95
CA PRO A 104 6.70 4.63 -1.81
C PRO A 104 7.41 4.23 -0.51
N GLU A 105 8.71 4.49 -0.46
CA GLU A 105 9.59 4.04 0.63
C GLU A 105 9.13 4.47 2.04
N HIS A 106 8.58 5.69 2.15
CA HIS A 106 8.10 6.20 3.44
C HIS A 106 6.86 5.48 3.98
N VAL A 107 6.14 4.74 3.13
CA VAL A 107 5.07 3.80 3.54
C VAL A 107 5.63 2.38 3.72
N LEU A 108 6.59 1.98 2.89
CA LEU A 108 7.21 0.65 2.97
C LEU A 108 7.98 0.41 4.28
N GLY A 109 8.65 1.42 4.84
CA GLY A 109 9.34 1.26 6.14
C GLY A 109 8.41 0.80 7.27
N PRO A 110 7.31 1.54 7.55
CA PRO A 110 6.29 1.09 8.48
C PRO A 110 5.64 -0.25 8.10
N ALA A 111 5.42 -0.52 6.80
CA ALA A 111 4.82 -1.77 6.34
C ALA A 111 5.73 -2.98 6.63
N GLN A 112 7.03 -2.84 6.39
CA GLN A 112 8.04 -3.84 6.69
C GLN A 112 8.11 -4.12 8.20
N THR A 113 7.98 -3.08 9.02
CA THR A 113 7.97 -3.20 10.49
C THR A 113 6.77 -4.03 10.96
N VAL A 114 5.58 -3.74 10.42
CA VAL A 114 4.36 -4.55 10.66
C VAL A 114 4.55 -5.99 10.19
N ASN A 115 5.07 -6.19 8.97
CA ASN A 115 5.27 -7.53 8.41
C ASN A 115 6.22 -8.39 9.26
N ARG A 116 7.32 -7.80 9.74
CA ARG A 116 8.28 -8.48 10.62
C ARG A 116 7.62 -8.85 11.94
N ALA A 117 6.99 -7.89 12.62
CA ALA A 117 6.34 -8.13 13.91
C ALA A 117 5.25 -9.22 13.81
N LEU A 118 4.41 -9.19 12.77
CA LEU A 118 3.40 -10.22 12.54
C LEU A 118 4.01 -11.60 12.25
N SER A 119 5.09 -11.65 11.47
CA SER A 119 5.80 -12.90 11.18
C SER A 119 6.45 -13.49 12.43
N ASP A 120 7.03 -12.64 13.28
CA ASP A 120 7.66 -13.05 14.53
C ASP A 120 6.62 -13.62 15.51
N VAL A 121 5.49 -12.93 15.70
CA VAL A 121 4.38 -13.41 16.54
C VAL A 121 3.83 -14.73 16.00
N TYR A 122 3.64 -14.85 14.68
CA TYR A 122 3.19 -16.09 14.07
C TYR A 122 4.19 -17.23 14.31
N GLY A 123 5.48 -16.99 14.11
CA GLY A 123 6.53 -17.98 14.37
C GLY A 123 6.48 -18.50 15.81
N GLN A 124 6.38 -17.59 16.76
CA GLN A 124 6.22 -17.90 18.18
C GLN A 124 4.95 -18.73 18.45
N VAL A 125 3.81 -18.34 17.87
CA VAL A 125 2.55 -19.08 17.99
C VAL A 125 2.70 -20.51 17.45
N LYS A 126 3.34 -20.69 16.29
CA LYS A 126 3.52 -22.02 15.69
C LYS A 126 4.51 -22.89 16.48
N ARG A 127 5.50 -22.31 17.16
CA ARG A 127 6.39 -23.04 18.08
C ARG A 127 5.66 -23.49 19.34
N LEU A 128 4.88 -22.60 19.94
CA LEU A 128 4.03 -22.90 21.10
C LEU A 128 3.00 -24.00 20.77
N GLU A 129 2.40 -23.98 19.57
CA GLU A 129 1.47 -25.02 19.10
C GLU A 129 2.12 -26.42 19.01
N ARG A 130 3.44 -26.48 18.76
CA ARG A 130 4.19 -27.74 18.66
C ARG A 130 4.82 -28.17 20.00
N ASP A 131 4.59 -27.42 21.07
CA ASP A 131 5.26 -27.60 22.36
C ASP A 131 6.81 -27.49 22.26
N GLU A 132 7.29 -26.65 21.33
CA GLU A 132 8.71 -26.40 21.07
C GLU A 132 9.06 -24.90 21.21
N PRO A 133 8.76 -24.23 22.35
CA PRO A 133 9.04 -22.81 22.54
C PRO A 133 10.55 -22.52 22.59
N GLU A 134 10.97 -21.39 22.01
CA GLU A 134 12.30 -20.85 22.26
C GLU A 134 12.41 -20.24 23.68
N ALA A 135 13.63 -19.93 24.11
CA ALA A 135 13.88 -19.38 25.45
C ALA A 135 13.08 -18.08 25.68
N GLY A 136 12.23 -18.08 26.71
CA GLY A 136 11.39 -16.94 27.07
C GLY A 136 10.06 -16.85 26.32
N GLU A 137 9.79 -17.78 25.40
CA GLU A 137 8.51 -17.83 24.70
C GLU A 137 7.42 -18.50 25.53
N THR A 138 6.31 -17.79 25.65
CA THR A 138 5.10 -18.21 26.37
C THR A 138 3.87 -17.65 25.66
N LEU A 139 2.69 -18.18 25.97
CA LEU A 139 1.43 -17.59 25.49
C LEU A 139 1.26 -16.12 25.92
N ASP A 140 1.84 -15.74 27.05
CA ASP A 140 1.79 -14.38 27.58
C ASP A 140 2.73 -13.43 26.84
N SER A 141 3.97 -13.86 26.55
CA SER A 141 4.89 -13.08 25.70
C SER A 141 4.35 -12.93 24.27
N ALA A 142 3.76 -13.98 23.70
CA ALA A 142 3.13 -13.92 22.38
C ALA A 142 1.93 -12.96 22.36
N SER A 143 1.11 -12.97 23.42
CA SER A 143 0.01 -12.03 23.57
C SER A 143 0.49 -10.59 23.67
N ARG A 144 1.54 -10.31 24.45
CA ARG A 144 2.14 -8.96 24.50
C ARG A 144 2.67 -8.49 23.14
N ALA A 145 3.42 -9.36 22.45
CA ALA A 145 3.96 -9.05 21.14
C ALA A 145 2.85 -8.79 20.11
N GLN A 146 1.78 -9.59 20.14
CA GLN A 146 0.58 -9.39 19.31
C GLN A 146 -0.10 -8.05 19.61
N HIS A 147 -0.23 -7.65 20.89
CA HIS A 147 -0.82 -6.36 21.24
C HIS A 147 0.02 -5.18 20.75
N ALA A 148 1.36 -5.29 20.81
CA ALA A 148 2.26 -4.24 20.33
C ALA A 148 2.10 -3.96 18.81
N VAL A 149 1.60 -4.92 18.03
CA VAL A 149 1.33 -4.73 16.59
C VAL A 149 0.30 -3.62 16.33
N TRP A 150 -0.64 -3.37 17.24
CA TRP A 150 -1.66 -2.33 17.05
C TRP A 150 -1.07 -0.92 16.89
N ASP A 151 0.00 -0.61 17.61
CA ASP A 151 0.72 0.66 17.48
C ASP A 151 1.49 0.77 16.16
N LEU A 152 2.04 -0.35 15.69
CA LEU A 152 2.68 -0.44 14.38
C LEU A 152 1.65 -0.23 13.25
N LEU A 153 0.47 -0.83 13.36
CA LEU A 153 -0.63 -0.63 12.42
C LEU A 153 -1.12 0.82 12.41
N ARG A 154 -1.15 1.48 13.56
CA ARG A 154 -1.47 2.92 13.65
C ARG A 154 -0.44 3.76 12.90
N THR A 155 0.84 3.44 13.08
CA THR A 155 1.95 4.13 12.39
C THR A 155 1.88 3.94 10.87
N LEU A 156 1.67 2.70 10.42
CA LEU A 156 1.47 2.37 9.00
C LEU A 156 0.30 3.14 8.39
N ARG A 157 -0.85 3.14 9.07
CA ARG A 157 -2.05 3.89 8.63
C ARG A 157 -1.77 5.38 8.51
N THR A 158 -1.04 5.97 9.45
CA THR A 158 -0.68 7.39 9.40
C THR A 158 0.21 7.69 8.19
N ALA A 159 1.21 6.84 7.91
CA ALA A 159 2.06 6.99 6.73
C ALA A 159 1.24 6.92 5.43
N MET A 160 0.37 5.91 5.29
CA MET A 160 -0.54 5.78 4.14
C MET A 160 -1.43 7.01 3.96
N ARG A 161 -2.04 7.50 5.04
CA ARG A 161 -2.92 8.68 4.98
C ARG A 161 -2.17 9.95 4.59
N ARG A 162 -0.92 10.09 5.04
CA ARG A 162 -0.07 11.21 4.64
C ARG A 162 0.30 11.14 3.17
N ASP A 163 0.68 9.96 2.67
CA ASP A 163 0.96 9.75 1.24
C ASP A 163 -0.25 10.08 0.36
N LEU A 164 -1.46 9.72 0.82
CA LEU A 164 -2.71 10.00 0.12
C LEU A 164 -3.20 11.47 0.24
N GLY A 165 -2.46 12.33 0.95
CA GLY A 165 -2.84 13.73 1.19
C GLY A 165 -4.05 13.91 2.10
N VAL A 166 -4.40 12.90 2.91
CA VAL A 166 -5.57 12.92 3.81
C VAL A 166 -5.24 13.56 5.17
N SER A 167 -3.95 13.68 5.53
CA SER A 167 -3.52 14.29 6.80
C SER A 167 -3.12 15.77 6.65
N SER A 168 -4.02 16.58 6.09
CA SER A 168 -4.01 18.05 6.22
C SER A 168 -5.16 18.44 7.15
N GLY A 169 -5.01 18.09 8.43
CA GLY A 169 -6.02 18.27 9.47
C GLY A 169 -5.38 18.14 10.85
N GLU A 170 -4.65 19.20 11.19
CA GLU A 170 -4.27 19.71 12.52
C GLU A 170 -3.23 18.98 13.39
N ASP A 171 -2.33 19.83 13.92
CA ASP A 171 -1.46 19.66 15.09
C ASP A 171 -2.28 19.44 16.38
#